data_AF-A0A455SUK3-F1
#
_entry.id   AF-A0A455SUK3-F1
#
_cell.length_a   1.000
_cell.length_b   1.000
_cell.length_c   1.000
_cell.angle_alpha   90.00
_cell.angle_beta   90.00
_cell.angle_gamma   90.00
#
_symmetry.space_group_name_H-M   'P 1'
#
loop_
_entity.id
_entity.type
_entity.pdbx_description
1 polymer ?
#
loop_
_entity_poly.entity_id
_entity_poly.type
_entity_poly.pdbx_seq_one_letter_code
_entity_poly.pdbx_strand_id
1 'polypeptide(L)'
;MPETAGSLAPAGRLPELPAPAAPWPCWVVWLSQAIQQVGAYEVPLSAGQLRQLVDGLAALAARLETEATCALDQQRRTRAGMQAKAFLHRQYLRLSAASQQCDEARLLVGTLAQRVSREQLARLPHRHRPGVSGPDRLRQQVRQQLVSLRAALERLGSSSRPGGVVSHLAGSASLEGGEHR
;
A
#
# COMPACT_ATOMS: atom_id res chain seq x y z
N MET A 1 -25.80 -18.30 12.60
CA MET A 1 -25.13 -17.00 12.76
C MET A 1 -23.82 -17.27 13.50
N PRO A 2 -22.66 -17.37 12.84
CA PRO A 2 -21.41 -17.54 13.56
C PRO A 2 -20.87 -16.18 13.98
N GLU A 3 -20.68 -16.01 15.28
CA GLU A 3 -19.93 -14.91 15.87
C GLU A 3 -18.46 -15.03 15.45
N THR A 4 -18.03 -14.19 14.51
CA THR A 4 -16.60 -13.95 14.31
C THR A 4 -16.10 -13.11 15.48
N ALA A 5 -15.49 -13.80 16.45
CA ALA A 5 -14.63 -13.21 17.45
C ALA A 5 -13.58 -12.34 16.76
N GLY A 6 -13.82 -11.02 16.77
CA GLY A 6 -12.83 -10.03 16.41
C GLY A 6 -11.70 -10.14 17.43
N SER A 7 -10.67 -10.89 17.05
CA SER A 7 -9.38 -10.93 17.74
C SER A 7 -8.83 -9.50 17.81
N LEU A 8 -9.15 -8.80 18.90
CA LEU A 8 -8.49 -7.55 19.29
C LEU A 8 -7.01 -7.88 19.46
N ALA A 9 -6.22 -7.57 18.43
CA ALA A 9 -4.77 -7.60 18.53
C ALA A 9 -4.34 -6.77 19.75
N PRO A 10 -3.37 -7.23 20.54
CA PRO A 10 -2.94 -6.55 21.76
C PRO A 10 -2.61 -5.10 21.44
N ALA A 11 -3.27 -4.18 22.16
CA ALA A 11 -3.09 -2.75 22.01
C ALA A 11 -1.60 -2.41 22.11
N GLY A 12 -1.01 -1.93 21.00
CA GLY A 12 0.36 -1.42 20.98
C GLY A 12 1.40 -2.26 20.25
N ARG A 13 1.06 -3.24 19.40
CA ARG A 13 2.01 -3.76 18.39
C ARG A 13 1.58 -3.38 16.98
N LEU A 14 2.55 -2.92 16.18
CA LEU A 14 2.35 -2.86 14.74
C LEU A 14 2.22 -4.29 14.21
N PRO A 15 1.40 -4.48 13.17
CA PRO A 15 1.27 -5.78 12.54
C PRO A 15 2.58 -6.25 11.93
N GLU A 16 2.73 -7.57 11.86
CA GLU A 16 3.85 -8.21 11.19
C GLU A 16 3.90 -7.77 9.72
N LEU A 17 5.12 -7.54 9.24
CA LEU A 17 5.32 -7.05 7.88
C LEU A 17 4.93 -8.14 6.87
N PRO A 18 4.10 -7.85 5.85
CA PRO A 18 3.80 -8.82 4.80
C PRO A 18 5.06 -9.21 4.04
N ALA A 19 5.09 -10.44 3.54
CA ALA A 19 6.14 -10.85 2.60
C ALA A 19 6.15 -9.92 1.38
N PRO A 20 7.33 -9.62 0.78
CA PRO A 20 7.44 -8.71 -0.38
C PRO A 20 6.50 -9.07 -1.53
N ALA A 21 6.26 -10.36 -1.77
CA ALA A 21 5.39 -10.89 -2.81
C ALA A 21 3.93 -11.13 -2.37
N ALA A 22 3.53 -10.79 -1.13
CA ALA A 22 2.19 -11.04 -0.61
C ALA A 22 1.09 -10.34 -1.46
N PRO A 23 -0.12 -10.88 -1.62
CA PRO A 23 -1.17 -10.22 -2.40
C PRO A 23 -1.44 -8.76 -1.95
N TRP A 24 -1.85 -7.88 -2.87
CA TRP A 24 -2.20 -6.49 -2.55
C TRP A 24 -3.19 -6.33 -1.37
N PRO A 25 -4.21 -7.19 -1.20
CA PRO A 25 -5.07 -7.15 -0.02
C PRO A 25 -4.33 -7.28 1.31
N CYS A 26 -3.26 -8.08 1.39
CA CYS A 26 -2.46 -8.22 2.61
C CYS A 26 -1.76 -6.90 2.97
N TRP A 27 -1.23 -6.19 1.97
CA TRP A 27 -0.63 -4.87 2.15
C TRP A 27 -1.65 -3.81 2.57
N VAL A 28 -2.88 -3.87 2.03
CA VAL A 28 -3.98 -2.98 2.43
C VAL A 28 -4.40 -3.22 3.88
N VAL A 29 -4.49 -4.47 4.32
CA VAL A 29 -4.79 -4.83 5.72
C VAL A 29 -3.70 -4.32 6.65
N TRP A 30 -2.43 -4.58 6.33
CA TRP A 30 -1.28 -4.10 7.09
C TRP A 30 -1.29 -2.56 7.23
N LEU A 31 -1.51 -1.84 6.12
CA LEU A 31 -1.55 -0.39 6.11
C LEU A 31 -2.74 0.17 6.90
N SER A 32 -3.90 -0.51 6.85
CA SER A 32 -5.08 -0.15 7.65
C SER A 32 -4.82 -0.22 9.15
N GLN A 33 -4.15 -1.29 9.59
CA GLN A 33 -3.75 -1.47 10.98
C GLN A 33 -2.69 -0.43 11.39
N ALA A 34 -1.72 -0.13 10.53
CA ALA A 34 -0.76 0.95 10.76
C ALA A 34 -1.45 2.33 10.92
N ILE A 35 -2.43 2.64 10.07
CA ILE A 35 -3.24 3.87 10.17
C ILE A 35 -3.98 3.95 11.52
N GLN A 36 -4.55 2.84 11.99
CA GLN A 36 -5.24 2.77 13.28
C GLN A 36 -4.26 3.04 14.44
N GLN A 37 -3.07 2.42 14.43
CA GLN A 37 -2.04 2.65 15.45
C GLN A 37 -1.54 4.11 15.44
N VAL A 38 -1.28 4.66 14.26
CA VAL A 38 -0.90 6.08 14.14
C VAL A 38 -2.05 7.00 14.55
N GLY A 39 -3.31 6.61 14.36
CA GLY A 39 -4.48 7.38 14.78
C GLY A 39 -4.86 7.27 16.26
N ALA A 40 -4.30 6.31 17.01
CA ALA A 40 -4.58 6.11 18.43
C ALA A 40 -3.82 7.12 19.30
N TYR A 41 -4.24 8.39 19.32
CA TYR A 41 -3.54 9.48 19.99
C TYR A 41 -3.28 9.26 21.48
N GLU A 42 -4.12 8.46 22.14
CA GLU A 42 -4.00 8.08 23.55
C GLU A 42 -2.83 7.11 23.82
N VAL A 43 -2.37 6.38 22.79
CA VAL A 43 -1.27 5.43 22.89
C VAL A 43 0.01 6.08 22.34
N PRO A 44 1.09 6.15 23.13
CA PRO A 44 2.37 6.66 22.66
C PRO A 44 2.98 5.70 21.63
N LEU A 45 3.38 6.25 20.48
CA LEU A 45 4.14 5.50 19.50
C LEU A 45 5.59 5.36 19.96
N SER A 46 6.13 4.15 19.90
CA SER A 46 7.53 3.89 20.19
C SER A 46 8.38 4.14 18.94
N ALA A 47 9.63 4.54 19.13
CA ALA A 47 10.59 4.67 18.03
C ALA A 47 10.83 3.33 17.29
N GLY A 48 10.64 2.19 17.97
CA GLY A 48 10.72 0.87 17.34
C GLY A 48 9.55 0.62 16.37
N GLN A 49 8.33 0.96 16.78
CA GLN A 49 7.16 0.87 15.91
C GLN A 49 7.33 1.77 14.67
N LEU A 50 7.72 3.03 14.87
CA LEU A 50 7.88 3.95 13.75
C LEU A 50 8.96 3.48 12.76
N ARG A 51 10.04 2.86 13.25
CA ARG A 51 11.05 2.23 12.38
C ARG A 51 10.49 1.04 11.61
N GLN A 52 9.78 0.14 12.26
CA GLN A 52 9.10 -0.98 11.58
C GLN A 52 8.13 -0.48 10.49
N LEU A 53 7.43 0.63 10.72
CA LEU A 53 6.58 1.25 9.72
C LEU A 53 7.38 1.84 8.55
N VAL A 54 8.52 2.50 8.81
CA VAL A 54 9.43 2.98 7.76
C VAL A 54 9.95 1.82 6.91
N ASP A 55 10.39 0.73 7.54
CA ASP A 55 10.91 -0.45 6.85
C ASP A 55 9.83 -1.10 5.98
N GLY A 56 8.60 -1.18 6.50
CA GLY A 56 7.47 -1.69 5.73
C GLY A 56 7.07 -0.84 4.55
N LEU A 57 7.10 0.49 4.70
CA LEU A 57 6.88 1.42 3.59
C LEU A 57 8.01 1.35 2.56
N ALA A 58 9.26 1.11 2.98
CA ALA A 58 10.37 0.90 2.06
C ALA A 58 10.19 -0.39 1.24
N ALA A 59 9.79 -1.49 1.88
CA ALA A 59 9.50 -2.75 1.20
C ALA A 59 8.32 -2.62 0.21
N LEU A 60 7.27 -1.89 0.60
CA LEU A 60 6.13 -1.58 -0.26
C LEU A 60 6.54 -0.74 -1.48
N ALA A 61 7.35 0.31 -1.28
CA ALA A 61 7.86 1.16 -2.35
C ALA A 61 8.68 0.34 -3.36
N ALA A 62 9.65 -0.46 -2.88
CA ALA A 62 10.48 -1.32 -3.74
C ALA A 62 9.64 -2.29 -4.59
N ARG A 63 8.56 -2.83 -4.02
CA ARG A 63 7.62 -3.67 -4.76
C ARG A 63 6.86 -2.87 -5.83
N LEU A 64 6.33 -1.70 -5.49
CA LEU A 64 5.61 -0.84 -6.43
C LEU A 64 6.50 -0.43 -7.61
N GLU A 65 7.77 -0.10 -7.36
CA GLU A 65 8.77 0.19 -8.39
C GLU A 65 9.06 -1.01 -9.29
N THR A 66 9.18 -2.19 -8.70
CA THR A 66 9.39 -3.44 -9.45
C THR A 66 8.20 -3.71 -10.38
N GLU A 67 6.98 -3.65 -9.86
CA GLU A 67 5.77 -3.85 -10.67
C GLU A 67 5.62 -2.75 -11.74
N ALA A 68 5.98 -1.50 -11.45
CA ALA A 68 5.97 -0.41 -12.42
C ALA A 68 6.95 -0.67 -13.57
N THR A 69 8.17 -1.10 -13.24
CA THR A 69 9.21 -1.44 -14.23
C THR A 69 8.75 -2.59 -15.11
N CYS A 70 8.14 -3.64 -14.52
CA CYS A 70 7.57 -4.75 -15.28
C CYS A 70 6.44 -4.31 -16.22
N ALA A 71 5.52 -3.44 -15.77
CA ALA A 71 4.44 -2.93 -16.61
C ALA A 71 4.96 -2.11 -17.79
N LEU A 72 6.00 -1.30 -17.58
CA LEU A 72 6.65 -0.51 -18.63
C LEU A 72 7.36 -1.41 -19.65
N ASP A 73 8.08 -2.43 -19.19
CA ASP A 73 8.75 -3.39 -20.07
C ASP A 73 7.73 -4.21 -20.88
N GLN A 74 6.62 -4.59 -20.27
CA GLN A 74 5.51 -5.25 -20.95
C GLN A 74 4.88 -4.34 -22.01
N GLN A 75 4.73 -3.04 -21.72
CA GLN A 75 4.25 -2.04 -22.68
C GLN A 75 5.20 -1.90 -23.89
N ARG A 76 6.52 -1.98 -23.67
CA ARG A 76 7.52 -1.90 -24.75
C ARG A 76 7.53 -3.15 -25.61
N ARG A 77 7.36 -4.32 -25.00
CA ARG A 77 7.37 -5.63 -25.70
C ARG A 77 6.05 -5.98 -26.36
N THR A 78 4.93 -5.42 -25.90
CA THR A 78 3.62 -5.78 -26.44
C THR A 78 3.48 -5.34 -27.89
N ARG A 79 3.22 -6.32 -28.76
CA ARG A 79 2.80 -6.10 -30.15
C ARG A 79 1.28 -5.93 -30.27
N ALA A 80 0.55 -6.04 -29.15
CA ALA A 80 -0.90 -5.88 -29.13
C ALA A 80 -1.34 -4.46 -29.53
N GLY A 81 -2.61 -4.33 -29.91
CA GLY A 81 -3.20 -3.07 -30.35
C GLY A 81 -3.15 -1.94 -29.31
N MET A 82 -3.46 -0.72 -29.75
CA MET A 82 -3.35 0.50 -28.93
C MET A 82 -4.06 0.42 -27.57
N GLN A 83 -5.16 -0.34 -27.47
CA GLN A 83 -5.90 -0.53 -26.22
C GLN A 83 -5.06 -1.23 -25.13
N ALA A 84 -4.31 -2.27 -25.49
CA ALA A 84 -3.45 -2.99 -24.55
C ALA A 84 -2.27 -2.11 -24.08
N LYS A 85 -1.70 -1.31 -25.00
CA LYS A 85 -0.65 -0.34 -24.65
C LYS A 85 -1.18 0.75 -23.72
N ALA A 86 -2.36 1.29 -24.00
CA ALA A 86 -3.01 2.30 -23.16
C ALA A 86 -3.34 1.75 -21.76
N PHE A 87 -3.75 0.48 -21.66
CA PHE A 87 -3.97 -0.19 -20.39
C PHE A 87 -2.67 -0.29 -19.57
N LEU A 88 -1.60 -0.84 -20.15
CA LEU A 88 -0.30 -0.98 -19.48
C LEU A 88 0.30 0.37 -19.08
N HIS A 89 0.16 1.38 -19.93
CA HIS A 89 0.61 2.73 -19.61
C HIS A 89 -0.15 3.33 -18.42
N ARG A 90 -1.48 3.16 -18.36
CA ARG A 90 -2.29 3.59 -17.21
C ARG A 90 -1.91 2.82 -15.94
N GLN A 91 -1.61 1.53 -16.05
CA GLN A 91 -1.15 0.71 -14.94
C GLN A 91 0.20 1.23 -14.41
N TYR A 92 1.17 1.48 -15.29
CA TYR A 92 2.45 2.08 -14.96
C TYR A 92 2.29 3.40 -14.19
N LEU A 93 1.51 4.35 -14.73
CA LEU A 93 1.31 5.65 -14.08
C LEU A 93 0.72 5.52 -12.67
N ARG A 94 -0.22 4.57 -12.45
CA ARG A 94 -0.79 4.33 -11.12
C ARG A 94 0.23 3.74 -10.15
N LEU A 95 1.05 2.80 -10.61
CA LEU A 95 2.10 2.18 -9.79
C LEU A 95 3.17 3.22 -9.41
N SER A 96 3.62 4.04 -10.36
CA SER A 96 4.56 5.12 -10.10
C SER A 96 4.02 6.15 -9.11
N ALA A 97 2.75 6.57 -9.27
CA ALA A 97 2.12 7.51 -8.35
C ALA A 97 1.97 6.93 -6.93
N ALA A 98 1.60 5.65 -6.80
CA ALA A 98 1.54 4.97 -5.51
C ALA A 98 2.93 4.83 -4.87
N SER A 99 3.97 4.59 -5.67
CA SER A 99 5.36 4.52 -5.18
C SER A 99 5.80 5.85 -4.57
N GLN A 100 5.55 6.96 -5.28
CA GLN A 100 5.86 8.30 -4.78
C GLN A 100 5.13 8.60 -3.47
N GLN A 101 3.83 8.27 -3.38
CA GLN A 101 3.06 8.43 -2.14
C GLN A 101 3.63 7.59 -1.00
N CYS A 102 4.16 6.41 -1.31
CA CYS A 102 4.80 5.54 -0.34
C CYS A 102 6.09 6.15 0.22
N ASP A 103 6.91 6.74 -0.65
CA ASP A 103 8.13 7.47 -0.23
C ASP A 103 7.82 8.72 0.60
N GLU A 104 6.82 9.50 0.19
CA GLU A 104 6.38 10.66 0.96
C GLU A 104 5.92 10.26 2.37
N ALA A 105 5.10 9.19 2.47
CA ALA A 105 4.70 8.63 3.75
C ALA A 105 5.91 8.16 4.57
N ARG A 106 6.87 7.46 3.94
CA ARG A 106 8.09 6.96 4.58
C ARG A 106 8.93 8.08 5.18
N LEU A 107 9.11 9.19 4.46
CA LEU A 107 9.85 10.36 4.93
C LEU A 107 9.17 11.03 6.13
N LEU A 108 7.85 11.17 6.10
CA LEU A 108 7.08 11.73 7.22
C LEU A 108 7.15 10.84 8.46
N VAL A 109 6.99 9.51 8.29
CA VAL A 109 7.13 8.56 9.39
C VAL A 109 8.55 8.58 9.94
N GLY A 110 9.57 8.65 9.09
CA GLY A 110 10.97 8.76 9.50
C GLY A 110 11.24 10.02 10.33
N THR A 111 10.65 11.15 9.92
CA THR A 111 10.72 12.41 10.67
C THR A 111 10.07 12.27 12.05
N LEU A 112 8.90 11.62 12.11
CA LEU A 112 8.22 11.33 13.38
C LEU A 112 9.06 10.40 14.27
N ALA A 113 9.70 9.38 13.68
CA ALA A 113 10.58 8.44 14.39
C ALA A 113 11.79 9.14 15.01
N GLN A 114 12.43 10.05 14.27
CA GLN A 114 13.56 10.83 14.76
C GLN A 114 13.16 11.75 15.92
N ARG A 115 12.01 12.43 15.80
CA ARG A 115 11.49 13.27 16.88
C ARG A 115 11.20 12.47 18.14
N VAL A 116 10.48 11.36 18.03
CA VAL A 116 10.19 10.46 19.15
C VAL A 116 11.48 9.92 19.79
N SER A 117 12.49 9.58 18.99
CA SER A 117 13.79 9.11 19.50
C SER A 117 14.52 10.19 20.29
N ARG A 118 14.53 11.44 19.80
CA ARG A 118 15.15 12.58 20.51
C ARG A 118 14.43 12.87 21.84
N GLU A 119 13.11 12.81 21.85
CA GLU A 119 12.30 13.00 23.07
C GLU A 119 12.53 11.89 24.11
N GLN A 120 12.76 10.65 23.66
CA GLN A 120 13.13 9.53 24.54
C GLN A 120 14.53 9.72 25.15
N LEU A 121 15.51 10.14 24.35
CA LEU A 121 16.88 10.41 24.80
C LEU A 121 16.94 11.56 25.80
N ALA A 122 16.18 12.63 25.57
CA ALA A 122 16.14 13.80 26.45
C ALA A 122 15.42 13.55 27.80
N ARG A 123 14.91 12.33 28.06
CA ARG A 123 14.14 11.95 29.26
C ARG A 123 13.04 12.96 29.64
N LEU A 124 12.46 13.63 28.64
CA LEU A 124 11.45 14.66 28.88
C LEU A 124 10.24 14.03 29.58
N PRO A 125 9.75 14.63 30.70
CA PRO A 125 8.62 14.10 31.45
C PRO A 125 7.39 14.01 30.54
N HIS A 126 6.57 12.98 30.73
CA HIS A 126 5.42 12.66 29.85
C HIS A 126 4.42 13.82 29.68
N ARG A 127 4.34 14.74 30.65
CA ARG A 127 3.50 15.96 30.59
C ARG A 127 4.03 17.05 29.65
N HIS A 128 5.26 16.94 29.16
CA HIS A 128 5.89 17.90 28.25
C HIS A 128 6.27 17.26 26.91
N ARG A 129 5.81 16.03 26.63
CA ARG A 129 5.93 15.45 25.29
C ARG A 129 4.80 16.00 24.41
N PRO A 130 5.07 16.92 23.48
CA PRO A 130 4.09 17.27 22.46
C PRO A 130 3.74 16.00 21.67
N GLY A 131 2.49 15.54 21.79
CA GLY A 131 2.01 14.26 21.24
C GLY A 131 1.34 13.33 22.25
N VAL A 132 1.35 13.67 23.56
CA VAL A 132 0.60 12.96 24.62
C VAL A 132 -0.65 13.75 25.08
N SER A 133 -0.72 15.05 24.80
CA SER A 133 -1.82 15.95 25.26
C SER A 133 -2.53 16.72 24.14
N GLY A 134 -2.60 16.15 22.93
CA GLY A 134 -3.29 16.77 21.80
C GLY A 134 -2.82 16.23 20.45
N PRO A 135 -3.56 16.47 19.36
CA PRO A 135 -3.18 16.00 18.04
C PRO A 135 -1.86 16.63 17.60
N ASP A 136 -0.79 15.84 17.58
CA ASP A 136 0.47 16.22 16.95
C ASP A 136 0.24 16.39 15.44
N ARG A 137 0.48 17.61 14.92
CA ARG A 137 0.27 17.95 13.50
C ARG A 137 1.04 17.01 12.58
N LEU A 138 2.24 16.62 12.97
CA LEU A 138 3.05 15.67 12.19
C LEU A 138 2.41 14.28 12.18
N ARG A 139 1.97 13.77 13.34
CA ARG A 139 1.22 12.50 13.43
C ARG A 139 -0.08 12.53 12.61
N GLN A 140 -0.80 13.65 12.59
CA GLN A 140 -1.96 13.84 11.71
C GLN A 140 -1.59 13.81 10.23
N GLN A 141 -0.52 14.49 9.82
CA GLN A 141 -0.03 14.47 8.45
C GLN A 141 0.38 13.06 8.01
N VAL A 142 1.12 12.34 8.86
CA VAL A 142 1.46 10.93 8.63
C VAL A 142 0.20 10.11 8.41
N ARG A 143 -0.78 10.20 9.32
CA ARG A 143 -2.04 9.47 9.19
C ARG A 143 -2.76 9.78 7.88
N GLN A 144 -2.87 11.04 7.50
CA GLN A 144 -3.53 11.46 6.27
C GLN A 144 -2.82 10.88 5.03
N GLN A 145 -1.49 10.89 5.02
CA GLN A 145 -0.72 10.33 3.90
C GLN A 145 -0.86 8.81 3.82
N LEU A 146 -0.84 8.10 4.95
CA LEU A 146 -1.09 6.66 4.95
C LEU A 146 -2.50 6.31 4.45
N VAL A 147 -3.52 7.11 4.79
CA VAL A 147 -4.88 6.95 4.26
C VAL A 147 -4.92 7.14 2.74
N SER A 148 -4.26 8.19 2.23
CA SER A 148 -4.15 8.44 0.78
C SER A 148 -3.47 7.28 0.06
N LEU A 149 -2.36 6.77 0.62
CA LEU A 149 -1.63 5.61 0.09
C LEU A 149 -2.52 4.36 0.08
N ARG A 150 -3.29 4.11 1.15
CA ARG A 150 -4.22 2.96 1.20
C ARG A 150 -5.24 3.01 0.08
N ALA A 151 -5.85 4.17 -0.15
CA ALA A 151 -6.80 4.35 -1.23
C ALA A 151 -6.15 4.13 -2.61
N ALA A 152 -4.87 4.48 -2.78
CA ALA A 152 -4.13 4.18 -4.00
C ALA A 152 -3.92 2.66 -4.19
N LEU A 153 -3.52 1.94 -3.13
CA LEU A 153 -3.36 0.48 -3.17
C LEU A 153 -4.67 -0.26 -3.43
N GLU A 154 -5.78 0.18 -2.83
CA GLU A 154 -7.11 -0.39 -3.07
C GLU A 154 -7.52 -0.26 -4.55
N ARG A 155 -7.23 0.89 -5.18
CA ARG A 155 -7.45 1.10 -6.62
C ARG A 155 -6.57 0.20 -7.48
N LEU A 156 -5.31 -0.01 -7.08
CA LEU A 156 -4.41 -0.94 -7.76
C LEU A 156 -4.95 -2.38 -7.69
N GLY A 157 -5.29 -2.86 -6.49
CA GLY A 157 -5.86 -4.20 -6.28
C GLY A 157 -7.16 -4.44 -7.04
N SER A 158 -8.02 -3.42 -7.14
CA SER A 158 -9.27 -3.49 -7.91
C SER A 158 -9.04 -3.51 -9.43
N SER A 159 -7.99 -2.84 -9.90
CA SER A 159 -7.62 -2.79 -11.32
C SER A 159 -6.84 -4.02 -11.80
N SER A 160 -6.30 -4.81 -10.87
CA SER A 160 -5.50 -6.01 -11.15
C SER A 160 -6.33 -7.27 -11.38
N ARG A 161 -7.68 -7.19 -11.32
CA ARG A 161 -8.55 -8.31 -11.74
C ARG A 161 -8.64 -8.35 -13.27
N PRO A 162 -8.14 -9.40 -13.94
CA PRO A 162 -8.47 -9.68 -15.33
C PRO A 162 -9.86 -10.34 -15.39
N GLY A 163 -10.87 -9.70 -14.80
CA GLY A 163 -12.25 -10.13 -14.93
C GLY A 163 -12.86 -9.53 -16.18
N GLY A 164 -12.65 -10.15 -17.34
CA GLY A 164 -13.49 -9.88 -18.52
C GLY A 164 -12.84 -9.89 -19.91
N VAL A 165 -11.51 -10.00 -20.05
CA VAL A 165 -10.87 -9.94 -21.40
C VAL A 165 -10.36 -11.31 -21.88
N VAL A 166 -10.61 -12.40 -21.15
CA VAL A 166 -10.22 -13.76 -21.57
C VAL A 166 -11.32 -14.46 -22.39
N SER A 167 -12.52 -13.90 -22.54
CA SER A 167 -13.59 -14.53 -23.32
C SER A 167 -13.74 -14.04 -24.76
N HIS A 168 -12.96 -13.05 -25.22
CA HIS A 168 -13.11 -12.49 -26.58
C HIS A 168 -12.06 -12.91 -27.60
N LEU A 169 -11.08 -13.74 -27.25
CA LEU A 169 -10.09 -14.28 -28.21
C LEU A 169 -10.29 -15.76 -28.56
N ALA A 170 -11.31 -16.42 -28.01
CA ALA A 170 -11.66 -17.81 -28.33
C ALA A 170 -12.90 -17.95 -29.24
N GLY A 171 -13.40 -16.85 -29.80
CA GLY A 171 -14.66 -16.80 -30.56
C GLY A 171 -14.49 -16.19 -31.95
N SER A 172 -13.52 -16.64 -32.74
CA SER A 172 -13.47 -16.38 -34.20
C SER A 172 -12.88 -17.57 -34.94
N ALA A 173 -13.35 -18.78 -34.59
CA ALA A 173 -13.21 -19.96 -35.41
C ALA A 173 -14.61 -20.56 -35.58
N SER A 174 -15.41 -19.95 -36.46
CA SER A 174 -16.65 -20.55 -36.94
C SER A 174 -16.86 -20.14 -38.40
N LEU A 175 -17.16 -21.15 -39.22
CA LEU A 175 -17.52 -21.15 -40.64
C LEU A 175 -16.36 -21.16 -41.63
N GLU A 176 -15.82 -22.35 -41.91
CA GLU A 176 -16.07 -23.12 -43.16
C GLU A 176 -15.90 -24.60 -42.77
N GLY A 177 -16.92 -25.46 -42.73
CA GLY A 177 -17.92 -25.66 -43.76
C GLY A 177 -17.46 -26.78 -44.68
N GLY A 178 -17.27 -27.99 -44.14
CA GLY A 178 -16.93 -29.17 -44.90
C GLY A 178 -18.09 -29.64 -45.79
N GLU A 179 -17.71 -30.01 -47.01
CA GLU A 179 -18.23 -31.12 -47.83
C GLU A 179 -19.74 -31.33 -47.91
N HIS A 180 -20.30 -31.06 -49.09
CA HIS A 180 -21.31 -31.95 -49.67
C HIS A 180 -20.99 -32.20 -51.15
N ARG A 181 -21.04 -33.49 -51.49
CA ARG A 181 -20.96 -34.16 -52.80
C ARG A 181 -21.39 -33.35 -54.02
#